data_AF-B0ESC3-F1
#
_entry.id   AF-B0ESC3-F1
#
_cell.length_a   1.000
_cell.length_b   1.000
_cell.length_c   1.000
_cell.angle_alpha   90.00
_cell.angle_beta   90.00
_cell.angle_gamma   90.00
#
_symmetry.space_group_name_H-M   'P 1'
#
loop_
_entity.id
_entity.type
_entity.pdbx_description
1 polymer ?
#
loop_
_entity_poly.entity_id
_entity_poly.type
_entity_poly.pdbx_seq_one_letter_code
_entity_poly.pdbx_strand_id
1 'polypeptide(L)'
;MEKRKEEIITRYKREYETVFIKKPKTVMTKSERRKEKRGEEGERLLIGRERKGKIEERRRRGIERYVKIESVRKAYEKRGIKELFEWQEECLKEKGVREGEENLVYSAPTSSGKTLVSEILMIERYCQTQKKMIYIVPYVSMAQEKEEYFKEILESIKINIKGYFQNRKIDKEFDIGIFTIEKGNGIINKMIEEKSIEEVSIIIIDEIHMVFDKKKRTK
;
A
#
# COMPACT_ATOMS: atom_id res chain seq x y z
N MET A 1 -21.21 -15.99 -8.06
CA MET A 1 -20.25 -14.86 -8.12
C MET A 1 -19.46 -14.76 -6.82
N GLU A 2 -20.12 -14.82 -5.65
CA GLU A 2 -19.52 -15.08 -4.33
C GLU A 2 -18.47 -16.19 -4.37
N LYS A 3 -18.83 -17.37 -4.88
CA LYS A 3 -17.95 -18.55 -4.94
C LYS A 3 -16.56 -18.30 -5.54
N ARG A 4 -16.44 -17.48 -6.59
CA ARG A 4 -15.13 -17.21 -7.23
C ARG A 4 -14.28 -16.21 -6.43
N LYS A 5 -14.91 -15.22 -5.78
CA LYS A 5 -14.25 -14.30 -4.83
C LYS A 5 -13.79 -15.07 -3.59
N GLU A 6 -14.66 -15.92 -3.06
CA GLU A 6 -14.37 -16.80 -1.93
C GLU A 6 -13.29 -17.83 -2.26
N GLU A 7 -13.29 -18.46 -3.45
CA GLU A 7 -12.24 -19.40 -3.85
C GLU A 7 -10.87 -18.75 -3.99
N ILE A 8 -10.80 -17.56 -4.60
CA ILE A 8 -9.56 -16.78 -4.68
C ILE A 8 -9.11 -16.47 -3.26
N ILE A 9 -9.92 -15.79 -2.44
CA ILE A 9 -9.53 -15.36 -1.09
C ILE A 9 -9.25 -16.54 -0.14
N THR A 10 -9.97 -17.65 -0.26
CA THR A 10 -9.75 -18.87 0.56
C THR A 10 -8.43 -19.53 0.21
N ARG A 11 -8.03 -19.52 -1.06
CA ARG A 11 -6.68 -19.95 -1.47
C ARG A 11 -5.60 -19.05 -0.86
N TYR A 12 -5.87 -17.75 -0.69
CA TYR A 12 -4.97 -16.80 -0.02
C TYR A 12 -4.83 -17.05 1.48
N LYS A 13 -5.94 -17.30 2.18
CA LYS A 13 -5.90 -17.53 3.64
C LYS A 13 -5.03 -18.73 4.01
N ARG A 14 -4.98 -19.77 3.16
CA ARG A 14 -4.09 -20.92 3.36
C ARG A 14 -2.59 -20.59 3.26
N GLU A 15 -2.24 -19.49 2.59
CA GLU A 15 -0.85 -19.05 2.43
C GLU A 15 -0.40 -18.05 3.52
N TYR A 16 -1.34 -17.54 4.35
CA TYR A 16 -1.08 -16.55 5.39
C TYR A 16 -1.77 -16.95 6.71
N GLU A 17 -1.05 -17.67 7.58
CA GLU A 17 -1.47 -17.89 8.97
C GLU A 17 -0.98 -16.73 9.84
N THR A 18 -1.83 -15.73 10.12
CA THR A 18 -1.54 -14.74 11.16
C THR A 18 -2.78 -14.35 11.93
N VAL A 19 -2.68 -14.37 13.26
CA VAL A 19 -3.75 -14.01 14.19
C VAL A 19 -3.51 -12.58 14.69
N PHE A 20 -4.49 -11.70 14.51
CA PHE A 20 -4.43 -10.29 14.92
C PHE A 20 -4.78 -10.15 16.41
N ILE A 21 -3.79 -9.96 17.30
CA ILE A 21 -4.07 -9.86 18.75
C ILE A 21 -3.40 -8.66 19.46
N LYS A 22 -2.67 -7.74 18.79
CA LYS A 22 -2.03 -6.61 19.51
C LYS A 22 -2.24 -5.25 18.86
N LYS A 23 -2.35 -4.23 19.73
CA LYS A 23 -2.31 -2.82 19.33
C LYS A 23 -0.95 -2.54 18.67
N PRO A 24 -0.92 -1.99 17.45
CA PRO A 24 0.33 -1.79 16.76
C PRO A 24 1.18 -0.68 17.40
N LYS A 25 2.50 -0.88 17.56
CA LYS A 25 3.43 0.23 17.89
C LYS A 25 3.80 0.95 16.59
N THR A 26 4.67 1.97 16.63
CA THR A 26 5.02 2.74 15.42
C THR A 26 6.48 2.54 15.08
N VAL A 27 6.76 2.04 13.88
CA VAL A 27 8.10 1.97 13.29
C VAL A 27 8.26 3.11 12.29
N MET A 28 9.35 3.86 12.42
CA MET A 28 9.72 4.95 11.50
C MET A 28 10.94 4.55 10.68
N THR A 29 10.84 4.63 9.35
CA THR A 29 11.98 4.45 8.44
C THR A 29 12.26 5.74 7.68
N LYS A 30 13.52 6.21 7.72
CA LYS A 30 14.01 7.33 6.90
C LYS A 30 14.91 6.78 5.80
N SER A 31 14.55 7.01 4.54
CA SER A 31 15.44 6.69 3.40
C SER A 31 16.34 7.89 3.09
N GLU A 32 17.59 7.88 3.57
CA GLU A 32 18.61 8.85 3.18
C GLU A 32 19.32 8.39 1.90
N ARG A 33 19.33 9.23 0.85
CA ARG A 33 20.06 8.94 -0.39
C ARG A 33 21.57 9.12 -0.17
N ARG A 34 22.36 8.04 -0.19
CA ARG A 34 23.80 8.14 -0.44
C ARG A 34 24.05 8.34 -1.94
N LYS A 35 24.51 9.54 -2.34
CA LYS A 35 25.28 9.75 -3.56
C LYS A 35 26.76 9.75 -3.18
N GLU A 36 27.53 8.76 -3.61
CA GLU A 36 28.99 8.86 -3.62
C GLU A 36 29.52 8.44 -4.98
N LYS A 37 30.29 9.37 -5.57
CA LYS A 37 31.03 9.22 -6.82
C LYS A 37 32.01 8.05 -6.71
N ARG A 38 32.12 7.23 -7.75
CA ARG A 38 33.35 6.45 -7.99
C ARG A 38 33.86 6.75 -9.39
N GLY A 39 35.10 7.23 -9.40
CA GLY A 39 35.85 7.60 -10.60
C GLY A 39 36.10 6.40 -11.50
N GLU A 40 36.30 6.75 -12.76
CA GLU A 40 36.73 5.89 -13.85
C GLU A 40 38.15 5.38 -13.55
N GLU A 41 38.31 4.05 -13.49
CA GLU A 41 39.53 3.25 -13.73
C GLU A 41 39.45 1.94 -12.93
N GLY A 42 38.80 0.95 -13.54
CA GLY A 42 38.62 -0.41 -12.99
C GLY A 42 37.68 -1.29 -13.82
N GLU A 43 37.17 -0.76 -14.93
CA GLU A 43 36.24 -1.40 -15.84
C GLU A 43 37.01 -2.30 -16.81
N ARG A 44 37.11 -3.60 -16.51
CA ARG A 44 37.07 -4.69 -17.53
C ARG A 44 37.13 -6.12 -16.97
N LEU A 45 37.38 -6.33 -15.68
CA LEU A 45 37.40 -7.69 -15.09
C LEU A 45 36.26 -8.00 -14.08
N LEU A 46 35.46 -7.02 -13.67
CA LEU A 46 34.36 -7.19 -12.69
C LEU A 46 32.98 -7.52 -13.29
N ILE A 47 32.84 -7.42 -14.62
CA ILE A 47 31.54 -7.44 -15.33
C ILE A 47 30.82 -8.81 -15.23
N GLY A 48 31.56 -9.91 -15.02
CA GLY A 48 30.99 -11.26 -14.94
C GLY A 48 30.40 -11.65 -13.58
N ARG A 49 31.06 -11.28 -12.46
CA ARG A 49 30.60 -11.60 -11.10
C ARG A 49 29.49 -10.66 -10.61
N GLU A 50 29.54 -9.38 -10.99
CA GLU A 50 28.46 -8.43 -10.68
C GLU A 50 27.14 -8.77 -11.39
N ARG A 51 27.18 -9.29 -12.63
CA ARG A 51 25.96 -9.64 -13.37
C ARG A 51 25.19 -10.80 -12.72
N LYS A 52 25.88 -11.85 -12.24
CA LYS A 52 25.22 -12.95 -11.52
C LYS A 52 24.65 -12.50 -10.17
N GLY A 53 25.42 -11.73 -9.40
CA GLY A 53 24.94 -11.14 -8.14
C GLY A 53 23.73 -10.23 -8.32
N LYS A 54 23.76 -9.33 -9.32
CA LYS A 54 22.63 -8.45 -9.67
C LYS A 54 21.41 -9.23 -10.16
N ILE A 55 21.57 -10.34 -10.89
CA ILE A 55 20.44 -11.19 -11.32
C ILE A 55 19.79 -11.90 -10.13
N GLU A 56 20.60 -12.40 -9.21
CA GLU A 56 20.13 -13.10 -8.00
C GLU A 56 19.48 -12.14 -7.00
N GLU A 57 20.02 -10.92 -6.88
CA GLU A 57 19.46 -9.81 -6.11
C GLU A 57 18.17 -9.24 -6.74
N ARG A 58 18.10 -9.16 -8.08
CA ARG A 58 16.86 -8.84 -8.82
C ARG A 58 15.78 -9.90 -8.59
N ARG A 59 16.13 -11.19 -8.69
CA ARG A 59 15.21 -12.30 -8.34
C ARG A 59 14.74 -12.27 -6.89
N ARG A 60 15.53 -11.71 -5.96
CA ARG A 60 15.09 -11.53 -4.56
C ARG A 60 14.03 -10.44 -4.38
N ARG A 61 13.87 -9.49 -5.30
CA ARG A 61 12.95 -8.34 -5.13
C ARG A 61 11.73 -8.37 -6.04
N GLY A 62 11.45 -9.51 -6.67
CA GLY A 62 10.28 -9.67 -7.52
C GLY A 62 8.96 -9.41 -6.76
N ILE A 63 8.04 -8.71 -7.41
CA ILE A 63 6.74 -8.35 -6.83
C ILE A 63 5.90 -9.58 -6.46
N GLU A 64 6.12 -10.73 -7.09
CA GLU A 64 5.49 -12.03 -6.78
C GLU A 64 5.73 -12.50 -5.34
N ARG A 65 6.77 -12.00 -4.67
CA ARG A 65 7.01 -12.31 -3.26
C ARG A 65 5.95 -11.70 -2.34
N TYR A 66 5.39 -10.56 -2.74
CA TYR A 66 4.46 -9.76 -1.94
C TYR A 66 3.03 -9.80 -2.48
N VAL A 67 2.86 -9.67 -3.80
CA VAL A 67 1.56 -9.77 -4.47
C VAL A 67 1.40 -11.17 -5.03
N LYS A 68 0.78 -12.06 -4.26
CA LYS A 68 0.57 -13.44 -4.72
C LYS A 68 -0.45 -13.49 -5.86
N ILE A 69 -1.41 -12.55 -5.93
CA ILE A 69 -2.58 -12.68 -6.83
C ILE A 69 -2.08 -12.49 -8.24
N GLU A 70 -2.06 -13.58 -9.01
CA GLU A 70 -1.52 -13.60 -10.38
C GLU A 70 -2.12 -12.51 -11.26
N SER A 71 -3.44 -12.31 -11.20
CA SER A 71 -4.11 -11.30 -12.00
C SER A 71 -3.77 -9.87 -11.58
N VAL A 72 -3.62 -9.60 -10.28
CA VAL A 72 -3.18 -8.29 -9.76
C VAL A 72 -1.71 -8.06 -10.09
N ARG A 73 -0.87 -9.09 -9.98
CA ARG A 73 0.54 -9.05 -10.37
C ARG A 73 0.70 -8.69 -11.84
N LYS A 74 -0.06 -9.34 -12.73
CA LYS A 74 -0.09 -9.01 -14.15
C LYS A 74 -0.55 -7.56 -14.42
N ALA A 75 -1.48 -7.04 -13.61
CA ALA A 75 -1.88 -5.64 -13.70
C ALA A 75 -0.73 -4.69 -13.34
N TYR A 76 0.05 -5.00 -12.30
CA TYR A 76 1.28 -4.28 -11.96
C TYR A 76 2.35 -4.37 -13.05
N GLU A 77 2.59 -5.57 -13.60
CA GLU A 77 3.58 -5.80 -14.65
C GLU A 77 3.26 -5.02 -15.94
N LYS A 78 1.98 -4.92 -16.31
CA LYS A 78 1.51 -4.09 -17.44
C LYS A 78 1.84 -2.61 -17.25
N ARG A 79 1.93 -2.15 -16.01
CA ARG A 79 2.37 -0.79 -15.65
C ARG A 79 3.88 -0.67 -15.46
N GLY A 80 4.65 -1.70 -15.79
CA GLY A 80 6.10 -1.72 -15.66
C GLY A 80 6.63 -2.04 -14.26
N ILE A 81 5.75 -2.43 -13.33
CA ILE A 81 6.14 -2.77 -11.94
C ILE A 81 6.38 -4.27 -11.86
N LYS A 82 7.66 -4.66 -11.88
CA LYS A 82 8.10 -6.07 -11.82
C LYS A 82 8.90 -6.40 -10.56
N GLU A 83 9.62 -5.40 -10.03
CA GLU A 83 10.51 -5.54 -8.88
C GLU A 83 10.34 -4.34 -7.96
N LEU A 84 10.55 -4.56 -6.66
CA LEU A 84 10.56 -3.51 -5.66
C LEU A 84 11.95 -2.87 -5.56
N PHE A 85 11.99 -1.59 -5.23
CA PHE A 85 13.20 -0.94 -4.75
C PHE A 85 13.61 -1.51 -3.39
N GLU A 86 14.90 -1.48 -3.10
CA GLU A 86 15.46 -1.97 -1.83
C GLU A 86 14.76 -1.37 -0.61
N TRP A 87 14.60 -0.05 -0.57
CA TRP A 87 13.93 0.63 0.53
C TRP A 87 12.44 0.27 0.66
N GLN A 88 11.76 -0.06 -0.44
CA GLN A 88 10.36 -0.53 -0.40
C GLN A 88 10.31 -1.93 0.24
N GLU A 89 11.29 -2.77 -0.11
CA GLU A 89 11.43 -4.10 0.46
C GLU A 89 11.76 -4.06 1.95
N GLU A 90 12.65 -3.17 2.38
CA GLU A 90 12.96 -2.91 3.79
C GLU A 90 11.70 -2.56 4.57
N CYS A 91 10.89 -1.61 4.07
CA CYS A 91 9.62 -1.23 4.70
C CYS A 91 8.66 -2.41 4.88
N LEU A 92 8.60 -3.31 3.89
CA LEU A 92 7.74 -4.51 3.95
C LEU A 92 8.31 -5.62 4.83
N LYS A 93 9.63 -5.65 5.06
CA LYS A 93 10.30 -6.63 5.91
C LYS A 93 10.38 -6.21 7.37
N GLU A 94 10.08 -4.94 7.68
CA GLU A 94 10.00 -4.46 9.06
C GLU A 94 9.05 -5.34 9.88
N LYS A 95 9.55 -5.80 11.03
CA LYS A 95 8.86 -6.78 11.86
C LYS A 95 7.51 -6.25 12.31
N GLY A 96 6.45 -7.04 12.12
CA GLY A 96 5.10 -6.71 12.56
C GLY A 96 4.31 -5.85 11.59
N VAL A 97 4.93 -5.25 10.57
CA VAL A 97 4.23 -4.38 9.60
C VAL A 97 3.26 -5.18 8.74
N ARG A 98 3.71 -6.29 8.15
CA ARG A 98 2.85 -7.15 7.31
C ARG A 98 1.85 -7.93 8.14
N GLU A 99 2.23 -8.32 9.36
CA GLU A 99 1.35 -9.00 10.31
C GLU A 99 0.29 -8.06 10.90
N GLY A 100 0.46 -6.74 10.78
CA GLY A 100 -0.46 -5.74 11.34
C GLY A 100 -0.31 -5.53 12.84
N GLU A 101 0.81 -5.98 13.38
CA GLU A 101 1.23 -5.77 14.75
C GLU A 101 2.00 -4.46 14.94
N GLU A 102 2.34 -3.76 13.85
CA GLU A 102 3.08 -2.50 13.87
C GLU A 102 2.54 -1.54 12.81
N ASN A 103 2.46 -0.25 13.15
CA ASN A 103 2.17 0.86 12.26
C ASN A 103 3.47 1.26 11.56
N LEU A 104 3.39 1.57 10.29
CA LEU A 104 4.53 2.00 9.50
C LEU A 104 4.39 3.48 9.12
N VAL A 105 5.41 4.27 9.43
CA VAL A 105 5.59 5.63 8.90
C VAL A 105 6.88 5.67 8.11
N TYR A 106 6.78 6.01 6.84
CA TYR A 106 7.92 6.07 5.92
C TYR A 106 7.88 7.33 5.08
N SER A 107 9.07 7.82 4.71
CA SER A 107 9.23 8.95 3.82
C SER A 107 10.24 8.64 2.72
N ALA A 108 9.86 9.01 1.50
CA ALA A 108 10.70 8.99 0.33
C ALA A 108 10.27 10.12 -0.63
N PRO A 109 11.15 10.62 -1.52
CA PRO A 109 10.82 11.70 -2.43
C PRO A 109 9.62 11.40 -3.33
N THR A 110 8.94 12.42 -3.85
CA THR A 110 7.86 12.25 -4.84
C THR A 110 8.37 11.45 -6.05
N SER A 111 7.50 10.61 -6.62
CA SER A 111 7.84 9.70 -7.74
C SER A 111 8.84 8.58 -7.42
N SER A 112 9.18 8.36 -6.13
CA SER A 112 10.00 7.21 -5.72
C SER A 112 9.24 5.88 -5.60
N GLY A 113 7.92 5.89 -5.80
CA GLY A 113 7.08 4.70 -5.67
C GLY A 113 6.60 4.41 -4.24
N LYS A 114 6.51 5.41 -3.36
CA LYS A 114 5.91 5.28 -2.01
C LYS A 114 4.59 4.55 -1.97
N THR A 115 3.72 4.85 -2.93
CA THR A 115 2.37 4.29 -2.98
C THR A 115 2.39 2.76 -3.05
N LEU A 116 3.34 2.16 -3.78
CA LEU A 116 3.40 0.70 -3.95
C LEU A 116 3.52 -0.06 -2.62
N VAL A 117 4.27 0.47 -1.64
CA VAL A 117 4.40 -0.14 -0.31
C VAL A 117 3.03 -0.20 0.37
N SER A 118 2.31 0.92 0.41
CA SER A 118 0.97 0.98 1.02
C SER A 118 -0.06 0.14 0.26
N GLU A 119 0.03 0.07 -1.07
CA GLU A 119 -0.88 -0.76 -1.88
C GLU A 119 -0.69 -2.24 -1.59
N ILE A 120 0.56 -2.71 -1.54
CA ILE A 120 0.90 -4.09 -1.20
C ILE A 120 0.33 -4.44 0.17
N LEU A 121 0.57 -3.60 1.18
CA LEU A 121 0.06 -3.81 2.54
C LEU A 121 -1.47 -3.84 2.58
N MET A 122 -2.13 -2.95 1.84
CA MET A 122 -3.59 -2.90 1.76
C MET A 122 -4.18 -4.16 1.13
N ILE A 123 -3.62 -4.61 0.00
CA ILE A 123 -4.08 -5.78 -0.74
C ILE A 123 -3.86 -7.04 0.10
N GLU A 124 -2.65 -7.19 0.66
CA GLU A 124 -2.30 -8.31 1.54
C GLU A 124 -3.25 -8.37 2.75
N ARG A 125 -3.49 -7.24 3.42
CA ARG A 125 -4.42 -7.16 4.53
C ARG A 125 -5.84 -7.56 4.11
N TYR A 126 -6.31 -7.12 2.94
CA TYR A 126 -7.67 -7.45 2.49
C TYR A 126 -7.83 -8.94 2.23
N CYS A 127 -6.82 -9.58 1.64
CA CYS A 127 -6.82 -11.02 1.44
C CYS A 127 -6.83 -11.81 2.76
N GLN A 128 -6.19 -11.30 3.82
CA GLN A 128 -6.16 -11.93 5.14
C GLN A 128 -7.48 -11.73 5.90
N THR A 129 -7.97 -10.49 5.97
CA THR A 129 -9.02 -10.09 6.91
C THR A 129 -10.41 -9.98 6.28
N GLN A 130 -10.48 -9.65 4.98
CA GLN A 130 -11.70 -9.21 4.29
C GLN A 130 -12.43 -8.04 5.00
N LYS A 131 -11.70 -7.29 5.82
CA LYS A 131 -12.16 -6.08 6.51
C LYS A 131 -12.01 -4.86 5.62
N LYS A 132 -12.67 -3.76 6.00
CA LYS A 132 -12.66 -2.49 5.26
C LYS A 132 -11.28 -1.85 5.30
N MET A 133 -10.94 -1.17 4.21
CA MET A 133 -9.72 -0.38 4.06
C MET A 133 -10.07 1.07 3.78
N ILE A 134 -9.37 2.00 4.44
CA ILE A 134 -9.55 3.43 4.25
C ILE A 134 -8.26 4.00 3.66
N TYR A 135 -8.36 4.65 2.51
CA TYR A 135 -7.25 5.33 1.85
C TYR A 135 -7.54 6.83 1.81
N ILE A 136 -6.75 7.64 2.50
CA ILE A 136 -6.94 9.08 2.64
C ILE A 136 -5.89 9.81 1.79
N VAL A 137 -6.35 10.76 0.98
CA VAL A 137 -5.51 11.64 0.15
C VAL A 137 -5.85 13.11 0.41
N PRO A 138 -4.93 14.05 0.15
CA PRO A 138 -5.15 15.46 0.46
C PRO A 138 -6.14 16.16 -0.48
N TYR A 139 -6.23 15.74 -1.75
CA TYR A 139 -7.03 16.44 -2.77
C TYR A 139 -8.04 15.53 -3.48
N VAL A 140 -9.11 16.16 -3.97
CA VAL A 140 -10.16 15.50 -4.76
C VAL A 140 -9.60 14.86 -6.03
N SER A 141 -8.72 15.56 -6.75
CA SER A 141 -8.10 15.04 -7.97
C SER A 141 -7.31 13.76 -7.71
N MET A 142 -6.54 13.72 -6.61
CA MET A 142 -5.85 12.51 -6.19
C MET A 142 -6.82 11.40 -5.80
N ALA A 143 -7.95 11.74 -5.18
CA ALA A 143 -8.96 10.76 -4.78
C ALA A 143 -9.63 10.12 -6.01
N GLN A 144 -9.92 10.91 -7.04
CA GLN A 144 -10.44 10.45 -8.32
C GLN A 144 -9.43 9.53 -9.02
N GLU A 145 -8.19 9.97 -9.14
CA GLU A 145 -7.11 9.19 -9.74
C GLU A 145 -6.91 7.84 -9.01
N LYS A 146 -6.90 7.84 -7.67
CA LYS A 146 -6.76 6.61 -6.88
C LYS A 146 -7.97 5.70 -6.99
N GLU A 147 -9.18 6.23 -7.06
CA GLU A 147 -10.38 5.43 -7.26
C GLU A 147 -10.32 4.68 -8.61
N GLU A 148 -9.99 5.37 -9.69
CA GLU A 148 -9.85 4.78 -11.04
C GLU A 148 -8.71 3.77 -11.08
N TYR A 149 -7.56 4.14 -10.53
CA TYR A 149 -6.38 3.30 -10.41
C TYR A 149 -6.69 1.96 -9.73
N PHE A 150 -7.31 1.98 -8.54
CA PHE A 150 -7.59 0.76 -7.81
C PHE A 150 -8.65 -0.10 -8.52
N LYS A 151 -9.65 0.51 -9.17
CA LYS A 151 -10.64 -0.24 -9.95
C LYS A 151 -9.99 -1.02 -11.08
N GLU A 152 -8.96 -0.46 -11.73
CA GLU A 152 -8.22 -1.13 -12.79
C GLU A 152 -7.30 -2.25 -12.24
N ILE A 153 -6.48 -1.95 -11.22
CA ILE A 153 -5.52 -2.92 -10.67
C ILE A 153 -6.22 -4.11 -10.01
N LEU A 154 -7.36 -3.88 -9.36
CA LEU A 154 -8.07 -4.88 -8.55
C LEU A 154 -9.35 -5.39 -9.23
N GLU A 155 -9.55 -5.09 -10.53
CA GLU A 155 -10.72 -5.52 -11.31
C GLU A 155 -10.97 -7.04 -11.17
N SER A 156 -9.88 -7.81 -11.26
CA SER A 156 -9.91 -9.28 -11.24
C SER A 156 -10.41 -9.91 -9.94
N ILE A 157 -10.35 -9.19 -8.82
CA ILE A 157 -10.75 -9.68 -7.50
C ILE A 157 -12.09 -9.12 -7.01
N LYS A 158 -12.76 -8.30 -7.84
CA LYS A 158 -14.13 -7.80 -7.62
C LYS A 158 -14.33 -7.19 -6.22
N ILE A 159 -13.40 -6.34 -5.83
CA ILE A 159 -13.48 -5.55 -4.60
C ILE A 159 -14.40 -4.35 -4.84
N ASN A 160 -15.28 -4.05 -3.89
CA ASN A 160 -16.13 -2.87 -3.93
C ASN A 160 -15.32 -1.63 -3.55
N ILE A 161 -14.84 -0.92 -4.56
CA ILE A 161 -14.01 0.29 -4.45
C ILE A 161 -14.89 1.53 -4.67
N LYS A 162 -14.93 2.43 -3.69
CA LYS A 162 -15.71 3.68 -3.75
C LYS A 162 -14.88 4.90 -3.37
N GLY A 163 -14.98 5.95 -4.17
CA GLY A 163 -14.44 7.27 -3.85
C GLY A 163 -15.45 8.17 -3.14
N TYR A 164 -15.06 8.73 -1.99
CA TYR A 164 -15.82 9.65 -1.16
C TYR A 164 -15.11 11.01 -1.09
N PHE A 165 -15.39 11.84 -2.08
CA PHE A 165 -14.85 13.18 -2.24
C PHE A 165 -15.95 14.12 -2.75
N GLN A 166 -15.72 15.44 -2.63
CA GLN A 166 -16.73 16.46 -2.99
C GLN A 166 -18.07 16.23 -2.25
N ASN A 167 -19.19 16.27 -2.99
CA ASN A 167 -20.55 16.12 -2.47
C ASN A 167 -21.01 14.67 -2.36
N ARG A 168 -20.14 13.68 -2.63
CA ARG A 168 -20.49 12.27 -2.47
C ARG A 168 -20.83 11.97 -1.01
N LYS A 169 -21.98 11.31 -0.81
CA LYS A 169 -22.44 10.88 0.51
C LYS A 169 -21.60 9.69 0.97
N ILE A 170 -21.23 9.70 2.25
CA ILE A 170 -20.49 8.60 2.85
C ILE A 170 -21.50 7.51 3.24
N ASP A 171 -21.34 6.34 2.64
CA ASP A 171 -21.98 5.10 3.07
C ASP A 171 -20.90 4.14 3.60
N LYS A 172 -21.31 3.10 4.33
CA LYS A 172 -20.40 2.05 4.83
C LYS A 172 -20.29 0.87 3.85
N GLU A 173 -20.84 0.97 2.64
CA GLU A 173 -20.89 -0.10 1.66
C GLU A 173 -19.68 -0.05 0.74
N PHE A 174 -18.50 -0.28 1.30
CA PHE A 174 -17.23 -0.41 0.59
C PHE A 174 -16.35 -1.48 1.21
N ASP A 175 -15.51 -2.08 0.38
CA ASP A 175 -14.34 -2.86 0.80
C ASP A 175 -13.12 -1.93 0.91
N ILE A 176 -12.90 -1.08 -0.10
CA ILE A 176 -11.86 -0.03 -0.11
C ILE A 176 -12.53 1.31 -0.37
N GLY A 177 -12.42 2.22 0.60
CA GLY A 177 -12.91 3.59 0.48
C GLY A 177 -11.76 4.56 0.29
N ILE A 178 -11.83 5.41 -0.74
CA ILE A 178 -10.87 6.48 -1.00
C ILE A 178 -11.49 7.80 -0.56
N PHE A 179 -10.85 8.53 0.35
CA PHE A 179 -11.41 9.72 0.99
C PHE A 179 -10.49 10.93 0.86
N THR A 180 -11.07 12.13 0.75
CA THR A 180 -10.31 13.34 1.14
C THR A 180 -10.13 13.38 2.66
N ILE A 181 -9.21 14.21 3.15
CA ILE A 181 -8.94 14.36 4.59
C ILE A 181 -10.23 14.62 5.39
N GLU A 182 -11.09 15.54 4.92
CA GLU A 182 -12.33 15.91 5.63
C GLU A 182 -13.32 14.75 5.69
N LYS A 183 -13.50 14.04 4.57
CA LYS A 183 -14.41 12.89 4.48
C LYS A 183 -13.87 11.71 5.28
N GLY A 184 -12.56 11.50 5.28
CA GLY A 184 -11.85 10.49 6.07
C GLY A 184 -12.06 10.69 7.57
N ASN A 185 -11.88 11.93 8.05
CA ASN A 185 -12.18 12.28 9.43
C ASN A 185 -13.65 12.00 9.79
N GLY A 186 -14.59 12.36 8.89
CA GLY A 186 -16.02 12.10 9.09
C GLY A 186 -16.37 10.62 9.23
N ILE A 187 -15.85 9.75 8.34
CA ILE A 187 -16.15 8.32 8.40
C ILE A 187 -15.51 7.65 9.61
N ILE A 188 -14.27 8.02 9.96
CA ILE A 188 -13.58 7.45 11.12
C ILE A 188 -14.33 7.80 12.40
N ASN A 189 -14.70 9.07 12.61
CA ASN A 189 -15.46 9.49 13.79
C ASN A 189 -16.81 8.77 13.86
N LYS A 190 -17.54 8.69 12.73
CA LYS A 190 -18.80 7.94 12.65
C LYS A 190 -18.62 6.46 13.01
N MET A 191 -17.56 5.80 12.55
CA MET A 191 -17.28 4.40 12.88
C MET A 191 -16.89 4.22 14.35
N ILE A 192 -16.22 5.19 14.96
CA ILE A 192 -15.89 5.17 16.40
C ILE A 192 -17.17 5.33 17.24
N GLU A 193 -18.00 6.32 16.92
CA GLU A 193 -19.28 6.60 17.61
C GLU A 193 -20.22 5.39 17.54
N GLU A 194 -20.30 4.75 16.36
CA GLU A 194 -21.13 3.57 16.14
C GLU A 194 -20.48 2.26 16.60
N LYS A 195 -19.28 2.30 17.21
CA LYS A 195 -18.51 1.11 17.65
C LYS A 195 -18.37 0.06 16.55
N SER A 196 -17.99 0.49 15.35
CA SER A 196 -17.77 -0.37 14.18
C SER A 196 -16.37 -0.16 13.57
N ILE A 197 -15.46 0.50 14.31
CA ILE A 197 -14.11 0.80 13.82
C ILE A 197 -13.27 -0.47 13.66
N GLU A 198 -13.59 -1.53 14.40
CA GLU A 198 -12.99 -2.85 14.30
C GLU A 198 -13.30 -3.58 12.97
N GLU A 199 -14.25 -3.08 12.18
CA GLU A 199 -14.47 -3.51 10.78
C GLU A 199 -13.39 -2.98 9.83
N VAL A 200 -12.60 -2.00 10.24
CA VAL A 200 -11.48 -1.45 9.47
C VAL A 200 -10.20 -2.19 9.87
N SER A 201 -9.39 -2.60 8.90
CA SER A 201 -8.12 -3.29 9.19
C SER A 201 -6.86 -2.55 8.75
N ILE A 202 -6.98 -1.53 7.89
CA ILE A 202 -5.89 -0.60 7.60
C ILE A 202 -6.45 0.77 7.26
N ILE A 203 -5.73 1.81 7.71
CA ILE A 203 -5.94 3.19 7.31
C ILE A 203 -4.62 3.68 6.72
N ILE A 204 -4.65 4.07 5.46
CA ILE A 204 -3.51 4.66 4.75
C ILE A 204 -3.75 6.16 4.64
N ILE A 205 -2.75 6.95 5.04
CA ILE A 205 -2.77 8.40 4.89
C ILE A 205 -1.64 8.77 3.94
N ASP A 206 -1.99 9.02 2.69
CA ASP A 206 -1.03 9.42 1.66
C ASP A 206 -0.73 10.91 1.76
N GLU A 207 0.52 11.27 1.44
CA GLU A 207 1.05 12.62 1.55
C GLU A 207 0.71 13.33 2.88
N ILE A 208 0.92 12.61 4.00
CA ILE A 208 0.61 13.11 5.36
C ILE A 208 1.22 14.47 5.68
N HIS A 209 2.36 14.83 5.08
CA HIS A 209 2.98 16.13 5.23
C HIS A 209 2.04 17.29 4.85
N MET A 210 1.12 17.06 3.92
CA MET A 210 0.11 18.03 3.47
C MET A 210 -1.00 18.26 4.49
N VAL A 211 -1.23 17.31 5.41
CA VAL A 211 -2.15 17.50 6.55
C VAL A 211 -1.62 18.61 7.46
N PHE A 212 -0.30 18.72 7.58
CA PHE A 212 0.39 19.69 8.43
C PHE A 212 0.67 21.02 7.74
N ASP A 213 0.65 21.08 6.40
CA ASP A 213 0.94 22.30 5.61
C ASP A 213 -0.26 23.26 5.51
N LYS A 214 -1.00 23.42 6.61
CA LYS A 214 -2.06 24.44 6.72
C LYS A 214 -1.47 25.84 6.94
N LYS A 215 -0.74 26.37 5.96
CA LYS A 215 -0.73 27.81 5.68
C LYS A 215 -2.05 28.20 5.01
N LYS A 216 -3.12 28.27 5.82
CA LYS A 216 -4.35 29.07 5.68
C LYS A 216 -5.41 28.55 6.65
N ARG A 217 -5.23 28.86 7.93
CA ARG A 217 -6.35 29.22 8.81
C ARG A 217 -6.14 30.69 9.18
N THR A 218 -6.53 31.57 8.26
CA THR A 218 -6.78 32.96 8.58
C THR A 218 -8.19 33.25 8.11
N LYS A 219 -8.98 33.76 9.07
CA LYS A 219 -10.41 34.04 9.06
C LYS A 219 -11.30 32.83 9.32
#